data_AF-A0A945CZ67-F1
#
_entry.id   AF-A0A945CZ67-F1
#
_cell.length_a   1.000
_cell.length_b   1.000
_cell.length_c   1.000
_cell.angle_alpha   90.00
_cell.angle_beta   90.00
_cell.angle_gamma   90.00
#
_symmetry.space_group_name_H-M   'P 1'
#
loop_
_entity.id
_entity.type
_entity.pdbx_description
1 polymer ?
#
loop_
_entity_poly.entity_id
_entity_poly.type
_entity_poly.pdbx_seq_one_letter_code
_entity_poly.pdbx_strand_id
1 'polypeptide(L)'
;MAIDDELTKNTRFLKELEHNIRVTNNRVIHQKVEPITAERMLSFADAVANLRAEYVQEAFVFADMEQGDGSGAADIDKLDTCRRRFEVARDAFIALQRAIELGYVTVNVE
;
A
#
# COMPACT_ATOMS: atom_id res chain seq x y z
N MET A 1 15.24 0.73 -41.56
CA MET A 1 15.81 2.04 -41.17
C MET A 1 14.76 2.92 -40.52
N ALA A 2 13.67 3.31 -41.19
CA ALA A 2 12.64 4.18 -40.61
C ALA A 2 11.94 3.66 -39.33
N ILE A 3 11.66 2.34 -39.26
CA ILE A 3 11.04 1.71 -38.08
C ILE A 3 11.97 1.76 -36.85
N ASP A 4 13.28 1.64 -37.06
CA ASP A 4 14.29 1.63 -36.00
C ASP A 4 14.49 3.04 -35.41
N ASP A 5 14.41 4.07 -36.26
CA ASP A 5 14.43 5.47 -35.85
C ASP A 5 13.18 5.85 -35.03
N GLU A 6 12.00 5.37 -35.43
CA GLU A 6 10.74 5.61 -34.72
C GLU A 6 10.71 4.89 -33.36
N LEU A 7 11.17 3.64 -33.29
CA LEU A 7 11.30 2.88 -32.04
C LEU A 7 12.28 3.57 -31.07
N THR A 8 13.39 4.10 -31.59
CA THR A 8 14.37 4.85 -30.80
C THR A 8 13.77 6.15 -30.23
N LYS A 9 12.99 6.89 -31.03
CA LYS A 9 12.29 8.10 -30.58
C LYS A 9 11.26 7.80 -29.49
N ASN A 10 10.44 6.77 -29.68
CA ASN A 10 9.44 6.35 -28.69
C ASN A 10 10.10 5.92 -27.39
N THR A 11 11.20 5.16 -27.46
CA THR A 11 11.96 4.74 -26.27
C THR A 11 12.53 5.93 -25.50
N ARG A 12 13.06 6.94 -26.21
CA ARG A 12 13.56 8.17 -25.57
C ARG A 12 12.44 8.94 -24.88
N PHE A 13 11.33 9.14 -25.58
CA PHE A 13 10.16 9.82 -25.04
C PHE A 13 9.64 9.15 -23.76
N LEU A 14 9.51 7.81 -23.76
CA LEU A 14 9.08 7.06 -22.58
C LEU A 14 10.03 7.23 -21.40
N LYS A 15 11.35 7.19 -21.62
CA LYS A 15 12.35 7.41 -20.56
C LYS A 15 12.28 8.82 -19.97
N GLU A 16 12.12 9.84 -20.82
CA GLU A 16 11.95 11.23 -20.37
C GLU A 16 10.66 11.40 -19.58
N LEU A 17 9.56 10.79 -20.04
CA LEU A 17 8.29 10.80 -19.34
C LEU A 17 8.38 10.12 -17.97
N GLU A 18 8.97 8.92 -17.89
CA GLU A 18 9.21 8.20 -16.63
C GLU A 18 10.06 9.03 -15.66
N HIS A 19 11.10 9.69 -16.14
CA HIS A 19 11.90 10.61 -15.33
C HIS A 19 11.06 11.76 -14.77
N ASN A 20 10.27 12.42 -15.61
CA ASN A 20 9.42 13.54 -15.21
C ASN A 20 8.32 13.14 -14.23
N ILE A 21 7.73 11.95 -14.40
CA ILE A 21 6.76 11.38 -13.46
C ILE A 21 7.41 11.17 -12.09
N ARG A 22 8.61 10.58 -12.05
CA ARG A 22 9.36 10.37 -10.80
C ARG A 22 9.69 11.68 -10.10
N VAL A 23 10.21 12.67 -10.81
CA VAL A 23 10.54 14.01 -10.26
C VAL A 23 9.28 14.68 -9.72
N THR A 24 8.17 14.60 -10.45
CA THR A 24 6.88 15.19 -10.03
C THR A 24 6.34 14.52 -8.78
N ASN A 25 6.30 13.19 -8.73
CA ASN A 25 5.84 12.44 -7.56
C ASN A 25 6.71 12.73 -6.33
N ASN A 26 8.03 12.69 -6.48
CA ASN A 26 8.95 13.02 -5.40
C ASN A 26 8.69 14.42 -4.84
N ARG A 27 8.60 15.44 -5.70
CA ARG A 27 8.30 16.81 -5.28
C ARG A 27 6.94 16.93 -4.58
N VAL A 28 5.88 16.33 -5.12
CA VAL A 28 4.51 16.47 -4.57
C VAL A 28 4.35 15.71 -3.25
N ILE A 29 4.95 14.53 -3.13
CA ILE A 29 4.85 13.72 -1.91
C ILE A 29 5.63 14.39 -0.77
N HIS A 30 6.85 14.88 -1.03
CA HIS A 30 7.67 15.56 -0.02
C HIS A 30 7.11 16.91 0.46
N GLN A 31 6.11 17.47 -0.22
CA GLN A 31 5.34 18.61 0.32
C GLN A 31 4.45 18.22 1.51
N LYS A 32 4.17 16.93 1.69
CA LYS A 32 3.21 16.42 2.69
C LYS A 32 3.80 15.38 3.63
N VAL A 33 4.87 14.70 3.21
CA VAL A 33 5.41 13.55 3.90
C VAL A 33 6.92 13.75 4.03
N GLU A 34 7.43 13.70 5.26
CA GLU A 34 8.87 13.69 5.51
C GLU A 34 9.54 12.45 4.89
N PRO A 35 10.86 12.48 4.66
CA PRO A 35 11.62 11.32 4.21
C PRO A 35 11.29 10.05 5.00
N ILE A 36 11.27 8.93 4.28
CA ILE A 36 10.94 7.63 4.84
C ILE A 36 12.18 7.10 5.56
N THR A 37 12.01 6.70 6.82
CA THR A 37 13.06 6.08 7.64
C THR A 37 12.70 4.61 7.89
N ALA A 38 13.70 3.80 8.26
CA ALA A 38 13.49 2.42 8.66
C ALA A 38 12.50 2.31 9.84
N GLU A 39 12.61 3.21 10.83
CA GLU A 39 11.72 3.25 11.99
C GLU A 39 10.25 3.51 11.60
N ARG A 40 10.00 4.46 10.69
CA ARG A 40 8.63 4.76 10.22
C ARG A 40 8.05 3.60 9.40
N MET A 41 8.89 2.92 8.60
CA MET A 41 8.50 1.72 7.87
C MET A 41 8.12 0.58 8.81
N LEU A 42 8.94 0.32 9.83
CA LEU A 42 8.68 -0.71 10.84
C LEU A 42 7.40 -0.39 11.63
N SER A 43 7.23 0.86 12.07
CA SER A 43 6.01 1.29 12.77
C SER A 43 4.73 1.07 11.94
N PHE A 44 4.79 1.32 10.64
CA PHE A 44 3.65 1.04 9.75
C PHE A 44 3.46 -0.47 9.54
N ALA A 45 4.53 -1.24 9.39
CA ALA A 45 4.45 -2.70 9.30
C ALA A 45 3.81 -3.32 10.56
N ASP A 46 4.15 -2.82 11.75
CA ASP A 46 3.56 -3.22 13.02
C ASP A 46 2.06 -2.90 13.08
N ALA A 47 1.66 -1.71 12.63
CA ALA A 47 0.25 -1.34 12.54
C ALA A 47 -0.55 -2.29 11.61
N VAL A 48 0.01 -2.63 10.44
CA VAL A 48 -0.61 -3.61 9.52
C VAL A 48 -0.67 -5.00 10.15
N ALA A 49 0.37 -5.42 10.87
CA ALA A 49 0.41 -6.70 11.56
C ALA A 49 -0.65 -6.81 12.65
N ASN A 50 -0.83 -5.76 13.45
CA ASN A 50 -1.87 -5.70 14.48
C ASN A 50 -3.28 -5.79 13.88
N LEU A 51 -3.55 -5.03 12.81
CA LEU A 51 -4.84 -5.11 12.11
C LEU A 51 -5.09 -6.50 11.49
N ARG A 52 -4.03 -7.15 11.00
CA ARG A 52 -4.11 -8.53 10.52
C ARG A 52 -4.47 -9.49 11.65
N ALA A 53 -3.85 -9.33 12.83
CA ALA A 53 -4.15 -10.15 13.99
C ALA A 53 -5.60 -9.98 14.44
N GLU A 54 -6.10 -8.73 14.51
CA GLU A 54 -7.50 -8.43 14.82
C GLU A 54 -8.46 -9.13 13.85
N TYR A 55 -8.21 -9.04 12.54
CA TYR A 55 -9.05 -9.68 11.53
C TYR A 55 -9.04 -11.21 11.63
N VAL A 56 -7.87 -11.82 11.80
CA VAL A 56 -7.75 -13.28 11.94
C VAL A 56 -8.44 -13.75 13.21
N GLN A 57 -8.28 -13.03 14.32
CA GLN A 57 -8.97 -13.34 15.57
C GLN A 57 -10.50 -13.29 15.39
N GLU A 58 -11.01 -12.23 14.76
CA GLU A 58 -12.45 -12.10 14.54
C GLU A 58 -13.00 -13.18 13.59
N ALA A 59 -12.20 -13.61 12.61
CA ALA A 59 -12.58 -14.70 11.72
C ALA A 59 -12.75 -16.03 12.47
N PHE A 60 -11.88 -16.32 13.46
CA PHE A 60 -12.05 -17.49 14.31
C PHE A 60 -13.27 -17.36 15.23
N VAL A 61 -13.47 -16.19 15.84
CA VAL A 61 -14.66 -15.91 16.66
C VAL A 61 -15.94 -16.14 15.85
N PHE A 62 -16.00 -15.62 14.63
CA PHE A 62 -17.13 -15.80 13.72
C PHE A 62 -17.34 -17.28 13.32
N ALA A 63 -16.26 -18.05 13.13
CA ALA A 63 -16.34 -19.46 12.79
C ALA A 63 -16.83 -20.34 13.95
N ASP A 64 -16.52 -19.96 15.19
CA ASP A 64 -16.92 -20.68 16.40
C ASP A 64 -18.36 -20.38 16.85
N MET A 65 -19.04 -19.40 16.22
CA MET A 65 -20.44 -19.08 16.52
C MET A 65 -21.39 -20.16 15.99
N GLU A 66 -22.26 -20.67 16.86
CA GLU A 66 -23.35 -21.57 16.46
C GLU A 66 -24.35 -20.82 15.57
N GLN A 67 -24.58 -21.32 14.36
CA GLN A 67 -25.55 -20.76 13.41
C GLN A 67 -26.98 -20.96 13.95
N GLY A 68 -27.48 -20.06 14.79
CA GLY A 68 -28.85 -20.20 15.31
C GLY A 68 -29.41 -19.13 16.24
N ASP A 69 -28.61 -18.24 16.84
CA ASP A 69 -29.10 -17.33 17.90
C ASP A 69 -29.64 -15.97 17.40
N GLY A 70 -29.57 -15.71 16.09
CA GLY A 70 -30.06 -14.47 15.48
C GLY A 70 -29.14 -13.26 15.66
N SER A 71 -27.93 -13.41 16.23
CA SER A 71 -26.93 -12.35 16.39
C SER A 71 -26.01 -12.17 15.17
N GLY A 72 -26.01 -13.13 14.23
CA GLY A 72 -25.03 -13.21 13.13
C GLY A 72 -24.92 -12.01 12.18
N ALA A 73 -25.89 -11.07 12.18
CA ALA A 73 -25.78 -9.81 11.44
C ALA A 73 -24.80 -8.81 12.11
N ALA A 74 -24.74 -8.78 13.44
CA ALA A 74 -23.77 -7.93 14.15
C ALA A 74 -22.35 -8.50 14.06
N ASP A 75 -22.22 -9.82 14.02
CA ASP A 75 -20.92 -10.50 13.96
C ASP A 75 -20.29 -10.42 12.57
N ILE A 76 -21.09 -10.52 11.51
CA ILE A 76 -20.59 -10.31 10.14
C ILE A 76 -20.16 -8.85 9.92
N ASP A 77 -20.85 -7.87 10.52
CA ASP A 77 -20.48 -6.46 10.43
C ASP A 77 -19.15 -6.18 11.14
N LYS A 78 -18.90 -6.83 12.28
CA LYS A 78 -17.64 -6.73 13.01
C LYS A 78 -16.49 -7.35 12.21
N LEU A 79 -16.70 -8.55 11.66
CA LEU A 79 -15.73 -9.21 10.78
C LEU A 79 -15.40 -8.36 9.55
N ASP A 80 -16.41 -7.79 8.91
CA ASP A 80 -16.24 -6.92 7.74
C ASP A 80 -15.50 -5.62 8.09
N THR A 81 -15.75 -5.06 9.26
CA THR A 81 -15.02 -3.89 9.78
C THR A 81 -13.54 -4.20 9.95
N CYS A 82 -13.20 -5.33 10.58
CA CYS A 82 -11.82 -5.76 10.74
C CYS A 82 -11.14 -6.01 9.39
N ARG A 83 -11.84 -6.69 8.45
CA ARG A 83 -11.36 -6.93 7.08
C ARG A 83 -11.02 -5.63 6.36
N ARG A 84 -11.94 -4.66 6.34
CA ARG A 84 -11.73 -3.37 5.65
C ARG A 84 -10.54 -2.60 6.22
N ARG A 85 -10.43 -2.52 7.55
CA ARG A 85 -9.31 -1.82 8.21
C ARG A 85 -7.98 -2.46 7.83
N PHE A 86 -7.90 -3.79 7.88
CA PHE A 86 -6.70 -4.52 7.47
C PHE A 86 -6.35 -4.32 5.99
N GLU A 87 -7.31 -4.50 5.08
CA GLU A 87 -7.08 -4.39 3.63
C GLU A 87 -6.62 -2.99 3.23
N VAL A 88 -7.28 -1.94 3.74
CA VAL A 88 -6.89 -0.55 3.46
C VAL A 88 -5.46 -0.27 3.94
N ALA A 89 -5.10 -0.71 5.15
CA ALA A 89 -3.76 -0.51 5.69
C ALA A 89 -2.70 -1.30 4.88
N ARG A 90 -3.00 -2.54 4.50
CA ARG A 90 -2.14 -3.36 3.64
C ARG A 90 -1.91 -2.70 2.29
N ASP A 91 -2.97 -2.21 1.65
CA ASP A 91 -2.88 -1.61 0.31
C ASP A 91 -2.11 -0.29 0.35
N ALA A 92 -2.28 0.50 1.41
CA ALA A 92 -1.46 1.69 1.65
C ALA A 92 0.02 1.34 1.88
N PHE A 93 0.33 0.25 2.59
CA PHE A 93 1.70 -0.21 2.77
C PHE A 93 2.34 -0.68 1.44
N ILE A 94 1.59 -1.41 0.61
CA ILE A 94 2.04 -1.81 -0.74
C ILE A 94 2.28 -0.58 -1.62
N ALA A 95 1.38 0.40 -1.57
CA ALA A 95 1.55 1.66 -2.31
C ALA A 95 2.82 2.40 -1.87
N LEU A 96 3.16 2.38 -0.58
CA LEU A 96 4.40 2.96 -0.06
C LEU A 96 5.64 2.18 -0.56
N GLN A 97 5.63 0.85 -0.49
CA GLN A 97 6.72 0.02 -1.05
C GLN A 97 6.94 0.33 -2.53
N ARG A 98 5.85 0.44 -3.30
CA ARG A 98 5.92 0.77 -4.72
C ARG A 98 6.46 2.18 -4.96
N ALA A 99 6.08 3.16 -4.14
CA ALA A 99 6.62 4.51 -4.21
C ALA A 99 8.13 4.53 -3.95
N ILE A 100 8.64 3.69 -3.04
CA ILE A 100 10.07 3.52 -2.80
C ILE A 100 10.75 2.92 -4.03
N GLU A 101 10.25 1.80 -4.55
CA GLU A 101 10.81 1.12 -5.74
C GLU A 101 10.92 2.03 -6.96
N LEU A 102 9.92 2.89 -7.15
CA LEU A 102 9.86 3.83 -8.28
C LEU A 102 10.65 5.12 -8.03
N GLY A 103 11.24 5.30 -6.84
CA GLY A 103 11.97 6.51 -6.46
C GLY A 103 11.07 7.73 -6.27
N TYR A 104 9.79 7.53 -6.00
CA TYR A 104 8.81 8.59 -5.72
C TYR A 104 8.95 9.17 -4.32
N VAL A 105 9.71 8.53 -3.44
CA VAL A 105 10.02 9.02 -2.10
C VAL A 105 11.52 8.89 -1.83
N THR A 106 12.03 9.69 -0.91
CA THR A 106 13.41 9.59 -0.44
C THR A 106 13.45 8.70 0.80
N VAL A 107 14.35 7.73 0.80
CA VAL A 107 14.60 6.83 1.93
C VAL A 107 15.91 7.21 2.59
N ASN A 108 15.87 7.52 3.89
CA ASN A 108 17.06 7.75 4.69
C ASN A 108 17.46 6.43 5.37
N VAL A 109 18.60 5.89 4.94
CA VAL A 109 19.24 4.71 5.51
C VAL A 109 20.41 5.22 6.36
N GLU A 110 20.10 5.68 7.56
CA GLU A 110 21.10 5.98 8.60
C GLU A 110 21.17 4.83 9.61
#